data_AF-A0A7S1M499-F1
#
_entry.id   AF-A0A7S1M499-F1
#
_cell.length_a   1.000
_cell.length_b   1.000
_cell.length_c   1.000
_cell.angle_alpha   90.00
_cell.angle_beta   90.00
_cell.angle_gamma   90.00
#
_symmetry.space_group_name_H-M   'P 1'
#
loop_
_entity.id
_entity.type
_entity.pdbx_description
1 polymer ?
#
loop_
_entity_poly.entity_id
_entity_poly.type
_entity_poly.pdbx_seq_one_letter_code
_entity_poly.pdbx_strand_id
1 'polypeptide(L)'
;KLFKEHKTTKYNQMLYVNLLSCCVSMTTLLSSNTFRPALTFCLVHKGLIRDASMLSASAVAGQYFIYSQVEAFGALVFAATMNIRQLASIMVSYMTYGHAITMSQVCGLIMVFFALFYKSCTGLYGLSNNSEKRSLMQTEYDEETPGYMAARRCINPRTAEMQKD
;
A
#
# COMPACT_ATOMS: atom_id res chain seq x y z
N LYS A 1 18.99 13.37 19.35
CA LYS A 1 19.41 12.02 18.88
C LYS A 1 18.27 11.00 19.07
N LEU A 2 17.13 11.18 18.39
CA LEU A 2 15.97 10.27 18.51
C LEU A 2 15.43 9.80 17.13
N PHE A 3 16.10 10.17 16.04
CA PHE A 3 15.67 9.87 14.67
C PHE A 3 16.79 9.30 13.80
N LYS A 4 17.91 8.85 14.40
CA LYS A 4 19.07 8.39 13.66
C LYS A 4 19.09 6.88 13.40
N GLU A 5 18.13 6.12 13.93
CA GLU A 5 18.18 4.65 13.87
C GLU A 5 16.83 3.94 13.90
N HIS A 6 15.72 4.62 13.60
CA HIS A 6 14.46 3.93 13.34
C HIS A 6 14.24 3.85 11.83
N LYS A 7 14.96 2.92 11.18
CA LYS A 7 14.33 2.22 10.07
C LYS A 7 13.14 1.51 10.68
N THR A 8 11.95 2.08 10.58
CA THR A 8 10.72 1.39 10.95
C THR A 8 10.61 0.20 10.02
N THR A 9 11.18 -0.91 10.46
CA THR A 9 11.21 -2.15 9.71
C THR A 9 9.77 -2.58 9.46
N LYS A 10 9.46 -3.08 8.25
CA LYS A 10 8.13 -3.54 7.81
C LYS A 10 7.36 -4.32 8.89
N TYR A 11 8.08 -5.14 9.63
CA TYR A 11 7.57 -5.94 10.75
C TYR A 11 6.93 -5.09 11.87
N ASN A 12 7.53 -3.96 12.24
CA ASN A 12 6.98 -3.08 13.28
C ASN A 12 5.65 -2.46 12.83
N GLN A 13 5.57 -2.00 11.59
CA GLN A 13 4.33 -1.43 11.05
C GLN A 13 3.21 -2.47 11.02
N MET A 14 3.51 -3.69 10.56
CA MET A 14 2.55 -4.78 10.52
C MET A 14 2.11 -5.23 11.93
N LEU A 15 3.02 -5.22 12.90
CA LEU A 15 2.71 -5.52 14.30
C LEU A 15 1.75 -4.47 14.89
N TYR A 16 2.04 -3.18 14.71
CA TYR A 16 1.20 -2.10 15.25
C TYR A 16 -0.21 -2.12 14.68
N VAL A 17 -0.37 -2.37 13.37
CA VAL A 17 -1.69 -2.46 12.74
C VAL A 17 -2.50 -3.60 13.34
N ASN A 18 -1.91 -4.80 13.45
CA ASN A 18 -2.62 -5.95 14.01
C ASN A 18 -2.93 -5.80 15.52
N LEU A 19 -2.02 -5.18 16.29
CA LEU A 19 -2.26 -4.87 17.71
C LEU A 19 -3.39 -3.86 17.90
N LEU A 20 -3.39 -2.77 17.13
CA LEU A 20 -4.46 -1.78 17.19
C LEU A 20 -5.81 -2.39 16.78
N SER A 21 -5.85 -3.21 15.71
CA SER A 21 -7.05 -3.93 15.32
C SER A 21 -7.57 -4.86 16.42
N CYS A 22 -6.67 -5.53 17.15
CA CYS A 22 -7.03 -6.36 18.30
C CYS A 22 -7.63 -5.53 19.44
N CYS A 23 -6.98 -4.42 19.82
CA CYS A 23 -7.46 -3.52 20.87
C CYS A 23 -8.85 -2.94 20.55
N VAL A 24 -9.05 -2.49 19.30
CA VAL A 24 -10.35 -1.99 18.83
C VAL A 24 -11.41 -3.08 18.89
N SER A 25 -11.10 -4.28 18.37
CA SER A 25 -12.04 -5.42 18.39
C SER A 25 -12.41 -5.83 19.83
N MET A 26 -11.45 -5.84 20.74
CA MET A 26 -11.67 -6.12 22.16
C MET A 26 -12.58 -5.06 22.79
N THR A 27 -12.31 -3.78 22.52
CA THR A 27 -13.13 -2.67 23.02
C THR A 27 -14.57 -2.77 22.52
N THR A 28 -14.76 -3.07 21.23
CA THR A 28 -16.09 -3.30 20.65
C THR A 28 -16.83 -4.46 21.32
N LEU A 29 -16.16 -5.60 21.54
CA LEU A 29 -16.76 -6.76 22.21
C LEU A 29 -17.16 -6.47 23.67
N LEU A 30 -16.36 -5.66 24.37
CA LEU A 30 -16.66 -5.24 25.73
C LEU A 30 -17.83 -4.24 25.76
N SER A 31 -17.85 -3.25 24.87
CA SER A 31 -18.94 -2.28 24.76
C SER A 31 -20.28 -2.94 24.36
N SER A 32 -20.24 -3.97 23.51
CA SER A 32 -21.44 -4.72 23.09
C SER A 32 -21.88 -5.80 24.08
N ASN A 33 -21.17 -6.03 25.20
CA ASN A 33 -21.43 -7.11 26.18
C ASN A 33 -21.47 -8.54 25.59
N THR A 34 -20.95 -8.74 24.37
CA THR A 34 -20.94 -10.05 23.68
C THR A 34 -19.65 -10.82 23.88
N PHE A 35 -18.68 -10.28 24.64
CA PHE A 35 -17.39 -10.89 24.90
C PHE A 35 -17.47 -12.32 25.48
N ARG A 36 -18.27 -12.51 26.54
CA ARG A 36 -18.42 -13.83 27.20
C ARG A 36 -19.06 -14.87 26.26
N PRO A 37 -20.19 -14.59 25.58
CA PRO A 37 -20.74 -15.48 24.56
C PRO A 37 -19.75 -15.83 23.44
N ALA A 38 -19.00 -14.85 22.94
CA ALA A 38 -18.03 -15.06 21.88
C ALA A 38 -16.88 -16.00 22.32
N LEU A 39 -16.40 -15.87 23.56
CA LEU A 39 -15.36 -16.73 24.11
C LEU A 39 -15.86 -18.17 24.28
N THR A 40 -17.06 -18.36 24.81
CA THR A 40 -17.68 -19.69 24.95
C THR A 40 -17.87 -20.35 23.59
N PHE A 41 -18.34 -19.61 22.58
CA PHE A 41 -18.50 -20.12 21.22
C PHE A 41 -17.16 -20.60 20.62
N CYS A 42 -16.09 -19.82 20.80
CA CYS A 42 -14.74 -20.21 20.37
C CYS A 42 -14.25 -21.50 21.05
N LEU A 43 -14.49 -21.66 22.36
CA LEU A 43 -14.04 -22.83 23.11
C LEU A 43 -14.84 -24.10 22.78
N VAL A 44 -16.14 -23.95 22.51
CA VAL A 44 -17.02 -25.06 22.11
C VAL A 44 -16.69 -25.56 20.71
N HIS A 45 -16.43 -24.65 19.76
CA HIS A 45 -16.16 -24.99 18.37
C HIS A 45 -14.65 -25.00 18.05
N LYS A 46 -13.95 -26.09 18.41
CA LYS A 46 -12.51 -26.23 18.10
C LYS A 46 -12.16 -26.12 16.61
N GLY A 47 -13.08 -26.47 15.71
CA GLY A 47 -12.92 -26.28 14.26
C GLY A 47 -12.76 -24.81 13.86
N LEU A 48 -13.45 -23.91 14.56
CA LEU A 48 -13.37 -22.47 14.35
C LEU A 48 -11.96 -21.94 14.61
N ILE A 49 -11.28 -22.43 15.65
CA ILE A 49 -9.92 -22.02 16.00
C ILE A 49 -8.93 -22.43 14.90
N ARG A 50 -9.10 -23.64 14.33
CA ARG A 50 -8.28 -24.11 13.21
C ARG A 50 -8.50 -23.22 11.98
N ASP A 51 -9.76 -22.99 11.61
CA ASP A 51 -10.08 -22.21 10.41
C ASP A 51 -9.67 -20.73 10.58
N ALA A 52 -9.83 -20.16 11.78
CA ALA A 52 -9.36 -18.82 12.13
C ALA A 52 -7.83 -18.71 12.11
N SER A 53 -7.10 -19.72 12.57
CA SER A 53 -5.62 -19.71 12.54
C SER A 53 -5.08 -19.84 11.11
N MET A 54 -5.69 -20.68 10.27
CA MET A 54 -5.37 -20.76 8.83
C MET A 54 -5.67 -19.45 8.10
N LEU A 55 -6.81 -18.81 8.41
CA LEU A 55 -7.18 -17.51 7.86
C LEU A 55 -6.20 -16.41 8.28
N SER A 56 -5.81 -16.39 9.56
CA SER A 56 -4.83 -15.44 10.11
C SER A 56 -3.46 -15.62 9.47
N ALA A 57 -2.98 -16.86 9.35
CA ALA A 57 -1.70 -17.16 8.68
C ALA A 57 -1.71 -16.70 7.22
N SER A 58 -2.81 -16.95 6.49
CA SER A 58 -2.98 -16.48 5.11
C SER A 58 -3.03 -14.95 5.03
N ALA A 59 -3.68 -14.29 5.98
CA ALA A 59 -3.75 -12.83 6.05
C ALA A 59 -2.37 -12.21 6.30
N VAL A 60 -1.59 -12.76 7.23
CA VAL A 60 -0.21 -12.33 7.53
C VAL A 60 0.69 -12.54 6.31
N ALA A 61 0.62 -13.70 5.65
CA ALA A 61 1.37 -13.95 4.42
C ALA A 61 1.01 -12.97 3.30
N GLY A 62 -0.29 -12.68 3.13
CA GLY A 62 -0.78 -11.72 2.13
C GLY A 62 -0.32 -10.29 2.41
N GLN A 63 -0.37 -9.84 3.67
CA GLN A 63 0.13 -8.53 4.11
C GLN A 63 1.64 -8.40 3.86
N TYR A 64 2.42 -9.44 4.20
CA TYR A 64 3.86 -9.47 3.93
C TYR A 64 4.17 -9.37 2.43
N PHE A 65 3.46 -10.13 1.59
CA PHE A 65 3.63 -10.07 0.15
C PHE A 65 3.29 -8.69 -0.42
N ILE A 66 2.17 -8.09 -0.01
CA ILE A 66 1.80 -6.73 -0.43
C ILE A 66 2.91 -5.74 -0.06
N TYR A 67 3.40 -5.78 1.18
CA TYR A 67 4.43 -4.86 1.64
C TYR A 67 5.73 -5.05 0.85
N SER A 68 6.13 -6.29 0.60
CA SER A 68 7.34 -6.61 -0.18
C SER A 68 7.25 -6.05 -1.61
N GLN A 69 6.09 -6.21 -2.26
CA GLN A 69 5.84 -5.70 -3.61
C GLN A 69 5.82 -4.16 -3.65
N VAL A 70 5.22 -3.51 -2.65
CA VAL A 70 5.20 -2.05 -2.54
C VAL A 70 6.61 -1.49 -2.40
N GLU A 71 7.47 -2.10 -1.60
CA GLU A 71 8.85 -1.62 -1.45
C GLU A 71 9.67 -1.79 -2.73
N ALA A 72 9.49 -2.91 -3.45
CA ALA A 72 10.26 -3.20 -4.65
C ALA A 72 9.80 -2.42 -5.89
N PHE A 73 8.49 -2.20 -6.05
CA PHE A 73 7.91 -1.66 -7.29
C PHE A 73 7.02 -0.41 -7.10
N GLY A 74 6.84 0.06 -5.87
CA GLY A 74 6.10 1.28 -5.56
C GLY A 74 4.57 1.18 -5.67
N ALA A 75 3.93 2.34 -5.72
CA ALA A 75 2.46 2.49 -5.64
C ALA A 75 1.68 1.88 -6.83
N LEU A 76 2.31 1.74 -8.00
CA LEU A 76 1.66 1.21 -9.20
C LEU A 76 1.31 -0.29 -9.02
N VAL A 77 2.26 -1.09 -8.54
CA VAL A 77 2.05 -2.53 -8.29
C VAL A 77 1.14 -2.78 -7.09
N PHE A 78 1.16 -1.90 -6.09
CA PHE A 78 0.18 -1.92 -5.00
C PHE A 78 -1.25 -1.83 -5.53
N ALA A 79 -1.53 -0.83 -6.37
CA ALA A 79 -2.85 -0.65 -6.94
C ALA A 79 -3.28 -1.83 -7.83
N ALA A 80 -2.36 -2.40 -8.63
CA ALA A 80 -2.64 -3.59 -9.43
C ALA A 80 -2.99 -4.80 -8.53
N THR A 81 -2.22 -5.04 -7.47
CA THR A 81 -2.45 -6.12 -6.51
C THR A 81 -3.82 -6.00 -5.82
N MET A 82 -4.22 -4.77 -5.45
CA MET A 82 -5.52 -4.50 -4.85
C MET A 82 -6.68 -4.86 -5.78
N ASN A 83 -6.56 -4.55 -7.06
CA ASN A 83 -7.58 -4.86 -8.06
C ASN A 83 -7.64 -6.36 -8.35
N ILE A 84 -6.50 -7.04 -8.49
CA ILE A 84 -6.46 -8.50 -8.72
C ILE A 84 -7.12 -9.23 -7.56
N ARG A 85 -6.85 -8.83 -6.32
CA ARG A 85 -7.45 -9.45 -5.12
C ARG A 85 -8.98 -9.27 -5.10
N GLN A 86 -9.47 -8.09 -5.44
CA GLN A 86 -10.90 -7.82 -5.54
C GLN A 86 -11.56 -8.64 -6.65
N LEU A 87 -10.94 -8.70 -7.83
CA LEU A 87 -11.45 -9.48 -8.96
C LEU A 87 -11.45 -10.98 -8.67
N ALA A 88 -10.41 -11.50 -8.02
CA ALA A 88 -10.33 -12.90 -7.62
C ALA A 88 -11.44 -13.29 -6.64
N SER A 89 -11.75 -12.42 -5.66
CA SER A 89 -12.87 -12.63 -4.74
C SER A 89 -14.21 -12.72 -5.46
N ILE A 90 -14.42 -11.82 -6.44
CA ILE A 90 -15.61 -11.82 -7.29
C ILE A 90 -15.71 -13.12 -8.10
N MET A 91 -14.62 -13.56 -8.74
CA MET A 91 -14.57 -14.80 -9.50
C MET A 91 -14.88 -16.04 -8.63
N VAL A 92 -14.26 -16.14 -7.46
CA VAL A 92 -14.50 -17.26 -6.53
C VAL A 92 -15.94 -17.27 -6.02
N SER A 93 -16.52 -16.10 -5.75
CA SER A 93 -17.94 -15.96 -5.42
C SER A 93 -18.84 -16.53 -6.52
N TYR A 94 -18.56 -16.19 -7.79
CA TYR A 94 -19.31 -16.76 -8.91
C TYR A 94 -19.19 -18.28 -9.03
N MET A 95 -17.96 -18.81 -8.90
CA MET A 95 -17.73 -20.25 -8.95
C MET A 95 -18.46 -20.99 -7.80
N THR A 96 -18.57 -20.37 -6.63
CA THR A 96 -19.17 -20.98 -5.44
C THR A 96 -20.70 -20.92 -5.44
N TYR A 97 -21.30 -19.81 -5.89
CA TYR A 97 -22.75 -19.58 -5.83
C TYR A 97 -23.51 -19.93 -7.12
N GLY A 98 -22.82 -20.41 -8.16
CA GLY A 98 -23.45 -21.06 -9.33
C GLY A 98 -24.40 -20.19 -10.16
N HIS A 99 -24.27 -18.86 -10.11
CA HIS A 99 -25.09 -17.97 -10.93
C HIS A 99 -24.66 -18.02 -12.40
N ALA A 100 -25.62 -18.13 -13.32
CA ALA A 100 -25.37 -18.01 -14.76
C ALA A 100 -24.76 -16.63 -15.05
N ILE A 101 -23.58 -16.62 -15.67
CA ILE A 101 -22.85 -15.39 -16.00
C ILE A 101 -23.73 -14.54 -16.91
N THR A 102 -24.18 -13.40 -16.41
CA THR A 102 -24.97 -12.44 -17.18
C THR A 102 -24.04 -11.65 -18.09
N MET A 103 -24.49 -11.30 -19.30
CA MET A 103 -23.68 -10.54 -20.27
C MET A 103 -23.11 -9.23 -19.71
N SER A 104 -23.80 -8.61 -18.75
CA SER A 104 -23.33 -7.42 -18.02
C SER A 104 -22.06 -7.68 -17.19
N GLN A 105 -21.86 -8.88 -16.67
CA GLN A 105 -20.69 -9.26 -15.87
C GLN A 105 -19.45 -9.49 -16.74
N VAL A 106 -19.64 -10.03 -17.95
CA VAL A 106 -18.56 -10.16 -18.95
C VAL A 106 -18.08 -8.76 -19.37
N CYS A 107 -19.01 -7.83 -19.60
CA CYS A 107 -18.66 -6.42 -19.82
C CYS A 107 -17.87 -5.83 -18.63
N GLY A 108 -18.28 -6.10 -17.39
CA GLY A 108 -17.55 -5.67 -16.20
C GLY A 108 -16.13 -6.24 -16.13
N LEU A 109 -15.94 -7.50 -16.50
CA LEU A 109 -14.61 -8.13 -16.56
C LEU A 109 -13.72 -7.46 -17.60
N ILE A 110 -14.24 -7.22 -18.81
CA ILE A 110 -13.52 -6.51 -19.89
C ILE A 110 -13.16 -5.09 -19.43
N MET A 111 -14.08 -4.40 -18.75
CA MET A 111 -13.85 -3.06 -18.22
C MET A 111 -12.73 -3.03 -17.18
N VAL A 112 -12.67 -4.01 -16.26
CA VAL A 112 -11.60 -4.10 -15.25
C VAL A 112 -10.25 -4.36 -15.92
N PHE A 113 -10.18 -5.29 -16.87
CA PHE A 113 -8.96 -5.53 -17.65
C PHE A 113 -8.52 -4.28 -18.41
N PHE A 114 -9.45 -3.56 -19.03
CA PHE A 114 -9.17 -2.31 -19.73
C PHE A 114 -8.68 -1.21 -18.79
N ALA A 115 -9.32 -1.02 -17.63
CA ALA A 115 -8.90 -0.05 -16.62
C ALA A 115 -7.52 -0.38 -16.04
N LEU A 116 -7.21 -1.67 -15.84
CA LEU A 116 -5.89 -2.12 -15.42
C LEU A 116 -4.82 -1.88 -16.47
N PHE A 117 -5.10 -2.19 -17.74
CA PHE A 117 -4.20 -1.88 -18.85
C PHE A 117 -3.98 -0.37 -18.98
N TYR A 118 -5.05 0.42 -18.97
CA TYR A 118 -4.97 1.88 -19.05
C TYR A 118 -4.17 2.47 -17.89
N LYS A 119 -4.40 2.00 -16.65
CA LYS A 119 -3.65 2.42 -15.47
C LYS A 119 -2.19 1.99 -15.52
N SER A 120 -1.90 0.81 -16.06
CA SER A 120 -0.53 0.32 -16.24
C SER A 120 0.20 1.15 -17.30
N CYS A 121 -0.44 1.43 -18.44
CA CYS A 121 0.11 2.30 -19.49
C CYS A 121 0.32 3.73 -18.99
N THR A 122 -0.69 4.37 -18.40
CA THR A 122 -0.57 5.73 -17.85
C THR A 122 0.41 5.79 -16.67
N GLY A 123 0.47 4.76 -15.83
CA GLY A 123 1.46 4.63 -14.76
C GLY A 123 2.89 4.58 -15.30
N LEU A 124 3.12 3.87 -16.42
CA LEU A 124 4.42 3.80 -17.09
C LEU A 124 4.81 5.15 -17.72
N TYR A 125 3.88 5.81 -18.41
CA TYR A 125 4.07 7.16 -18.96
C TYR A 125 4.28 8.21 -17.85
N GLY A 126 3.53 8.10 -16.75
CA GLY A 126 3.59 9.00 -15.60
C GLY A 126 4.84 8.81 -14.75
N LEU A 127 5.41 7.60 -14.69
CA LEU A 127 6.71 7.35 -14.05
C LEU A 127 7.84 7.95 -14.87
N SER A 128 7.80 7.86 -16.21
CA SER A 128 8.79 8.51 -17.08
C SER A 128 8.84 10.02 -16.82
N ASN A 129 7.67 10.66 -16.74
CA ASN A 129 7.56 12.10 -16.50
C ASN A 129 7.83 12.49 -15.02
N ASN A 130 7.46 11.67 -14.03
CA ASN A 130 7.78 11.93 -12.61
C ASN A 130 9.24 11.68 -12.28
N SER A 131 9.92 10.74 -12.95
CA SER A 131 11.35 10.51 -12.75
C SER A 131 12.15 11.73 -13.19
N GLU A 132 11.82 12.30 -14.36
CA GLU A 132 12.39 13.55 -14.86
C GLU A 132 12.10 14.72 -13.91
N LYS A 133 10.84 14.92 -13.50
CA LYS A 133 10.47 16.00 -12.55
C LYS A 133 11.04 15.82 -11.13
N ARG A 134 11.20 14.59 -10.65
CA ARG A 134 11.81 14.29 -9.35
C ARG A 134 13.31 14.55 -9.37
N SER A 135 13.99 14.32 -10.48
CA SER A 135 15.40 14.71 -10.66
C SER A 135 15.58 16.23 -10.74
N LEU A 136 14.64 16.94 -11.36
CA LEU A 136 14.64 18.40 -11.40
C LEU A 136 14.37 19.00 -10.02
N MET A 137 13.40 18.47 -9.26
CA MET A 137 13.17 18.91 -7.90
C MET A 137 14.34 18.57 -6.97
N GLN A 138 14.97 17.39 -7.10
CA GLN A 138 16.16 17.08 -6.28
C GLN A 138 17.31 18.06 -6.55
N THR A 139 17.51 18.44 -7.82
CA THR A 139 18.52 19.44 -8.21
C THR A 139 18.18 20.83 -7.65
N GLU A 140 16.90 21.21 -7.63
CA GLU A 140 16.43 22.50 -7.09
C GLU A 140 16.50 22.54 -5.55
N TYR A 141 16.16 21.45 -4.86
CA TYR A 141 16.30 21.31 -3.41
C TYR A 141 17.77 21.33 -2.94
N ASP A 142 18.67 20.69 -3.72
CA ASP A 142 20.10 20.72 -3.42
C ASP A 142 20.72 22.11 -3.73
N GLU A 143 20.15 22.87 -4.68
CA GLU A 143 20.58 24.24 -5.03
C GLU A 143 20.08 25.33 -4.06
N GLU A 144 18.92 25.15 -3.41
CA GLU A 144 18.34 26.11 -2.45
C GLU A 144 18.98 26.05 -1.03
N THR A 145 19.77 25.01 -0.74
CA THR A 145 20.45 24.88 0.55
C THR A 145 21.51 25.98 0.72
N PRO A 146 21.50 26.79 1.79
CA PRO A 146 22.36 27.99 1.92
C PRO A 146 23.87 27.72 1.84
N GLY A 147 24.30 26.47 2.11
CA GLY A 147 25.69 26.05 1.93
C GLY A 147 26.14 25.91 0.47
N TYR A 148 25.23 25.52 -0.44
CA TYR A 148 25.54 25.35 -1.87
C TYR A 148 25.54 26.70 -2.60
N MET A 149 24.64 27.62 -2.27
CA MET A 149 24.67 28.98 -2.82
C MET A 149 25.98 29.73 -2.53
N ALA A 150 26.58 29.51 -1.35
CA ALA A 150 27.90 30.06 -1.01
C ALA A 150 29.01 29.43 -1.87
N ALA A 151 28.98 28.11 -2.05
CA ALA A 151 29.93 27.38 -2.89
C ALA A 151 29.81 27.75 -4.38
N ARG A 152 28.59 27.94 -4.90
CA ARG A 152 28.34 28.42 -6.27
C ARG A 152 28.91 29.81 -6.51
N ARG A 153 28.85 30.70 -5.51
CA ARG A 153 29.42 32.05 -5.56
C ARG A 153 30.95 32.05 -5.60
N CYS A 154 31.59 31.04 -4.99
CA CYS A 154 33.05 30.85 -5.05
C CYS A 154 33.51 30.13 -6.32
N ILE A 155 32.69 29.24 -6.89
CA ILE A 155 33.03 28.42 -8.07
C ILE A 155 32.73 29.14 -9.38
N ASN A 156 31.68 29.97 -9.43
CA ASN A 156 31.29 30.69 -10.65
C ASN A 156 31.15 32.21 -10.37
N PRO A 157 32.25 32.97 -10.45
CA PRO A 157 32.21 34.43 -10.27
C PRO A 157 31.42 35.15 -11.37
N ARG A 158 31.04 34.47 -12.47
CA ARG A 158 30.42 35.09 -13.65
C ARG A 158 28.93 35.38 -13.50
N THR A 159 28.24 34.72 -12.55
CA THR A 159 26.81 34.97 -12.27
C THR A 159 26.55 36.17 -11.36
N ALA A 160 27.58 36.74 -10.72
CA ALA A 160 27.43 37.92 -9.87
C ALA A 160 27.43 39.25 -10.66
N GLU A 161 27.88 39.24 -11.92
CA GLU A 161 27.94 40.45 -12.75
C GLU A 161 26.65 40.73 -13.53
N MET A 162 25.79 39.73 -13.80
CA MET A 162 24.55 39.95 -14.56
C MET A 162 23.37 40.48 -13.74
N GLN A 163 23.56 40.78 -12.45
CA GLN A 163 22.53 41.38 -11.58
C GLN A 163 22.80 42.85 -11.26
N LYS A 164 23.76 43.46 -11.96
CA LYS A 164 23.98 44.91 -12.03
C LYS A 164 23.97 45.35 -13.49
N ASP A 165 22.81 45.28 -14.13
CA ASP A 165 22.41 46.14 -15.26
C ASP A 165 20.87 46.18 -15.30
#